data_AF-A0A0C2F7P3-F1
#
_entry.id   AF-A0A0C2F7P3-F1
#
_cell.length_a   1.000
_cell.length_b   1.000
_cell.length_c   1.000
_cell.angle_alpha   90.00
_cell.angle_beta   90.00
_cell.angle_gamma   90.00
#
_symmetry.space_group_name_H-M   'P 1'
#
loop_
_entity.id
_entity.type
_entity.pdbx_description
1 polymer ?
#
loop_
_entity_poly.entity_id
_entity_poly.type
_entity_poly.pdbx_seq_one_letter_code
_entity_poly.pdbx_strand_id
1 'polypeptide(L)'
;HNTEGFNCERCKDGYYRPSGLSHYREDACRTCDCDPTGSISDVCIRDDQSALSGQHPGDCVCKPGFGGRRCERCARGYRNYPKCEPCPCNQAGSVNFDTCEEEK
;
A
#
# COMPACT_ATOMS: atom_id res chain seq x y z
N HIS A 1 -8.12 2.53 21.58
CA HIS A 1 -8.68 3.06 20.32
C HIS A 1 -7.64 3.60 19.35
N ASN A 2 -6.38 3.88 19.72
CA ASN A 2 -5.33 4.36 18.80
C ASN A 2 -5.71 5.64 18.01
N THR A 3 -6.42 6.54 18.68
CA THR A 3 -6.88 7.82 18.16
C THR A 3 -6.01 8.98 18.64
N GLU A 4 -6.07 10.09 17.91
CA GLU A 4 -5.44 11.38 18.21
C GLU A 4 -6.29 12.55 17.68
N GLY A 5 -5.84 13.77 17.94
CA GLY A 5 -6.59 15.00 17.63
C GLY A 5 -7.34 15.54 18.85
N PHE A 6 -7.91 16.74 18.71
CA PHE A 6 -8.58 17.43 19.82
C PHE A 6 -9.83 16.67 20.30
N ASN A 7 -10.49 15.98 19.37
CA ASN A 7 -11.70 15.20 19.60
C ASN A 7 -11.49 13.70 19.36
N CYS A 8 -10.24 13.22 19.40
CA CYS A 8 -9.91 11.84 19.04
C CYS A 8 -10.43 11.44 17.64
N GLU A 9 -10.52 12.42 16.75
CA GLU A 9 -11.20 12.29 15.47
C GLU A 9 -10.35 11.58 14.41
N ARG A 10 -9.04 11.47 14.65
CA ARG A 10 -8.06 10.84 13.73
C ARG A 10 -7.44 9.60 14.35
N CYS A 11 -6.94 8.70 13.52
CA CYS A 11 -6.08 7.61 13.98
C CYS A 11 -4.64 8.10 14.09
N LYS A 12 -3.90 7.57 15.07
CA LYS A 12 -2.44 7.81 15.21
C LYS A 12 -1.72 7.29 13.97
N ASP A 13 -0.50 7.80 13.73
CA ASP A 13 0.38 7.24 12.71
C ASP A 13 0.62 5.74 12.95
N GLY A 14 0.67 4.97 11.85
CA GLY A 14 0.66 3.50 11.90
C GLY A 14 -0.74 2.89 12.12
N TYR A 15 -1.80 3.70 12.15
CA TYR A 15 -3.19 3.24 12.22
C TYR A 15 -4.08 3.93 11.18
N TYR A 16 -5.14 3.23 10.77
CA TYR A 16 -6.12 3.74 9.82
C TYR A 16 -7.55 3.35 10.20
N ARG A 17 -8.51 4.13 9.70
CA ARG A 17 -9.94 3.87 9.80
C ARG A 17 -10.44 3.31 8.49
N PRO A 18 -11.00 2.08 8.44
CA PRO A 18 -11.59 1.57 7.21
C PRO A 18 -12.78 2.42 6.78
N SER A 19 -13.00 2.49 5.47
CA SER A 19 -14.03 3.33 4.86
C SER A 19 -15.42 3.03 5.43
N GLY A 20 -16.19 4.07 5.69
CA GLY A 20 -17.58 3.96 6.20
C GLY A 20 -17.71 3.68 7.70
N LEU A 21 -16.62 3.58 8.47
CA LEU A 21 -16.72 3.52 9.93
C LEU A 21 -16.77 4.92 10.56
N SER A 22 -17.64 5.09 11.56
CA SER A 22 -17.67 6.29 12.40
C SER A 22 -16.48 6.33 13.36
N HIS A 23 -15.93 7.53 13.61
CA HIS A 23 -14.84 7.75 14.56
C HIS A 23 -15.20 7.46 16.02
N TYR A 24 -16.48 7.37 16.37
CA TYR A 24 -16.94 7.02 17.72
C TYR A 24 -16.95 5.52 18.02
N ARG A 25 -16.70 4.66 17.02
CA ARG A 25 -16.65 3.22 17.25
C ARG A 25 -15.40 2.83 18.03
N GLU A 26 -15.53 1.87 18.93
CA GLU A 26 -14.39 1.38 19.71
C GLU A 26 -13.30 0.73 18.84
N ASP A 27 -13.69 0.10 17.73
CA ASP A 27 -12.82 -0.54 16.74
C ASP A 27 -12.46 0.36 15.55
N ALA A 28 -12.59 1.70 15.72
CA ALA A 28 -12.44 2.66 14.62
C ALA A 28 -11.03 2.70 14.00
N CYS A 29 -9.96 2.42 14.75
CA CYS A 29 -8.60 2.46 14.22
C CYS A 29 -7.93 1.09 14.27
N ARG A 30 -7.52 0.61 13.10
CA ARG A 30 -6.79 -0.65 12.88
C ARG A 30 -5.33 -0.37 12.56
N THR A 31 -4.44 -1.30 12.87
CA THR A 31 -3.02 -1.17 12.59
C THR A 31 -2.80 -1.19 11.08
N CYS A 32 -1.89 -0.36 10.57
CA CYS A 32 -1.33 -0.57 9.24
C CYS A 32 -0.58 -1.92 9.23
N ASP A 33 -0.55 -2.57 8.08
CA ASP A 33 0.12 -3.87 7.88
C ASP A 33 1.09 -3.76 6.69
N CYS A 34 1.91 -2.71 6.69
CA CYS A 34 2.86 -2.44 5.62
C CYS A 34 4.04 -3.40 5.67
N ASP A 35 4.40 -3.99 4.53
CA ASP A 35 5.55 -4.86 4.39
C ASP A 35 6.85 -4.03 4.49
N PRO A 36 7.69 -4.22 5.53
CA PRO A 36 8.89 -3.41 5.73
C PRO A 36 9.93 -3.55 4.60
N THR A 37 9.87 -4.65 3.85
CA THR A 37 10.70 -4.85 2.66
C THR A 37 10.32 -3.86 1.58
N GLY A 38 9.03 -3.78 1.25
CA GLY A 38 8.53 -3.04 0.11
C GLY A 38 8.01 -1.64 0.42
N SER A 39 7.68 -1.32 1.67
CA SER A 39 7.15 -0.01 2.05
C SER A 39 8.26 0.98 2.42
N ILE A 40 7.97 2.27 2.28
CA ILE A 40 8.85 3.36 2.71
C ILE A 40 8.79 3.53 4.24
N SER A 41 7.61 3.32 4.83
CA SER A 41 7.35 3.34 6.27
C SER A 41 6.21 2.40 6.62
N ASP A 42 5.92 2.29 7.91
CA ASP A 42 4.75 1.63 8.48
C ASP A 42 3.48 2.52 8.50
N VAL A 43 3.58 3.76 8.02
CA VAL A 43 2.46 4.70 7.94
C VAL A 43 1.68 4.48 6.65
N CYS A 44 0.40 4.15 6.79
CA CYS A 44 -0.54 3.96 5.69
C CYS A 44 -1.55 5.12 5.58
N ILE A 45 -2.34 5.13 4.51
CA ILE A 45 -3.44 6.09 4.31
C ILE A 45 -4.43 5.95 5.47
N ARG A 46 -4.61 7.03 6.24
CA ARG A 46 -5.30 7.00 7.53
C ARG A 46 -6.82 6.88 7.42
N ASP A 47 -7.42 7.51 6.42
CA ASP A 47 -8.86 7.54 6.19
C ASP A 47 -9.19 8.02 4.77
N ASP A 48 -10.49 8.01 4.42
CA ASP A 48 -10.98 8.41 3.10
C ASP A 48 -10.66 9.87 2.74
N GLN A 49 -10.44 10.74 3.74
CA GLN A 49 -10.09 12.15 3.50
C GLN A 49 -8.61 12.32 3.15
N SER A 50 -7.76 11.41 3.65
CA SER A 50 -6.34 11.35 3.32
C SER A 50 -6.02 10.56 2.05
N ALA A 51 -7.01 9.85 1.49
CA ALA A 51 -6.83 9.04 0.29
C ALA A 51 -6.74 9.92 -0.97
N LEU A 52 -5.70 9.69 -1.78
CA LEU A 52 -5.60 10.24 -3.14
C LEU A 52 -6.30 9.32 -4.14
N SER A 53 -6.49 9.79 -5.38
CA SER A 53 -7.15 9.02 -6.44
C SER A 53 -6.51 7.64 -6.61
N GLY A 54 -7.32 6.59 -6.41
CA GLY A 54 -6.91 5.19 -6.50
C GLY A 54 -6.32 4.58 -5.22
N GLN A 55 -6.24 5.34 -4.13
CA GLN A 55 -5.84 4.86 -2.81
C GLN A 55 -7.05 4.66 -1.90
N HIS A 56 -6.90 3.81 -0.89
CA HIS A 56 -7.91 3.52 0.12
C HIS A 56 -7.28 3.53 1.51
N PRO A 57 -8.07 3.72 2.57
CA PRO A 57 -7.57 3.59 3.93
C PRO A 57 -6.89 2.24 4.16
N GLY A 58 -5.70 2.28 4.76
CA GLY A 58 -4.85 1.12 4.96
C GLY A 58 -3.80 0.89 3.86
N ASP A 59 -3.85 1.63 2.74
CA ASP A 59 -2.85 1.51 1.67
C ASP A 59 -1.51 2.08 2.11
N CYS A 60 -0.44 1.34 1.85
CA CYS A 60 0.93 1.70 2.21
C CYS A 60 1.65 2.42 1.07
N VAL A 61 2.63 3.25 1.43
CA VAL A 61 3.49 3.90 0.43
C VAL A 61 4.64 2.97 0.07
N CYS A 62 4.66 2.51 -1.18
CA CYS A 62 5.64 1.53 -1.65
C CYS A 62 6.92 2.18 -2.20
N LYS A 63 8.06 1.52 -1.97
CA LYS A 63 9.32 1.80 -2.63
C LYS A 63 9.18 1.59 -4.15
N PRO A 64 10.01 2.23 -4.98
CA PRO A 64 10.04 1.97 -6.42
C PRO A 64 10.18 0.47 -6.71
N GLY A 65 9.35 -0.03 -7.63
CA GLY A 65 9.33 -1.45 -8.01
C GLY A 65 8.49 -2.36 -7.13
N PHE A 66 7.94 -1.86 -6.00
CA PHE A 66 7.03 -2.59 -5.14
C PHE A 66 5.58 -2.11 -5.34
N GLY A 67 4.63 -2.98 -5.08
CA GLY A 67 3.20 -2.71 -5.21
C GLY A 67 2.35 -3.66 -4.38
N GLY A 68 1.03 -3.54 -4.53
CA GLY A 68 0.08 -4.14 -3.59
C GLY A 68 -0.33 -3.15 -2.51
N ARG A 69 -1.39 -3.46 -1.76
CA ARG A 69 -1.92 -2.53 -0.74
C ARG A 69 -0.95 -2.37 0.43
N ARG A 70 -0.15 -3.39 0.70
CA ARG A 70 0.83 -3.46 1.78
C ARG A 70 2.27 -3.40 1.26
N CYS A 71 2.49 -3.20 -0.04
CA CYS A 71 3.80 -3.32 -0.68
C CYS A 71 4.41 -4.74 -0.61
N GLU A 72 3.54 -5.74 -0.59
CA GLU A 72 3.85 -7.15 -0.37
C GLU A 72 4.23 -7.93 -1.65
N ARG A 73 4.31 -7.24 -2.78
CA ARG A 73 4.66 -7.83 -4.08
C ARG A 73 5.41 -6.82 -4.95
N CYS A 74 5.99 -7.30 -6.05
CA CYS A 74 6.53 -6.39 -7.04
C CYS A 74 5.42 -5.66 -7.80
N ALA A 75 5.71 -4.42 -8.17
CA ALA A 75 4.86 -3.63 -9.05
C ALA A 75 4.81 -4.28 -10.45
N ARG A 76 3.83 -3.86 -11.26
CA ARG A 76 3.78 -4.24 -12.68
C ARG A 76 5.09 -3.83 -13.36
N GLY A 77 5.61 -4.70 -14.22
CA GLY A 77 6.91 -4.52 -14.85
C GLY A 77 8.12 -4.82 -13.95
N TYR A 78 7.93 -5.37 -12.74
CA TYR A 78 8.99 -5.81 -11.83
C TYR A 78 8.77 -7.27 -11.39
N ARG A 79 9.86 -7.99 -11.06
CA ARG A 79 9.86 -9.39 -10.59
C ARG A 79 10.89 -9.63 -9.49
N ASN A 80 10.95 -10.86 -8.96
CA ASN A 80 11.96 -11.33 -7.99
C ASN A 80 11.81 -10.76 -6.57
N TYR A 81 10.59 -10.58 -6.05
CA TYR A 81 10.39 -10.24 -4.64
C TYR A 81 11.18 -11.22 -3.73
N PRO A 82 11.92 -10.77 -2.71
CA PRO A 82 11.93 -9.43 -2.09
C PRO A 82 12.83 -8.39 -2.75
N LYS A 83 13.56 -8.73 -3.82
CA LYS A 83 14.41 -7.80 -4.58
C LYS A 83 13.75 -7.49 -5.91
N CYS A 84 12.77 -6.59 -5.90
CA CYS A 84 12.03 -6.25 -7.11
C CYS A 84 12.94 -5.59 -8.15
N GLU A 85 13.16 -6.32 -9.25
CA GLU A 85 13.99 -5.93 -10.39
C GLU A 85 13.09 -5.71 -11.62
N PRO A 86 13.39 -4.74 -12.49
CA PRO A 86 12.61 -4.51 -13.69
C PRO A 86 12.63 -5.75 -14.60
N CYS A 87 11.50 -6.06 -15.23
CA CYS A 87 11.43 -7.14 -16.22
C CYS A 87 12.44 -6.87 -17.35
N PRO A 88 13.21 -7.87 -17.80
CA PRO A 88 14.03 -7.76 -18.99
C PRO A 88 13.16 -7.88 -20.25
N CYS A 89 12.24 -6.93 -20.47
CA CYS A 89 11.44 -6.91 -21.70
C CYS A 89 12.21 -6.19 -22.81
N ASN A 90 12.49 -6.88 -23.91
CA ASN A 90 13.02 -6.24 -25.12
C ASN A 90 11.88 -5.51 -25.84
N GLN A 91 11.96 -4.19 -25.97
CA GLN A 91 10.97 -3.35 -26.65
C GLN A 91 10.71 -3.76 -28.10
N ALA A 92 11.64 -4.47 -28.74
CA ALA A 92 11.49 -4.91 -30.13
C ALA A 92 10.58 -6.14 -30.32
N GLY A 93 10.15 -6.83 -29.24
CA GLY A 93 9.44 -8.11 -29.39
C GLY A 93 8.39 -8.45 -28.33
N SER A 94 8.15 -7.60 -27.33
CA SER A 94 7.14 -7.88 -26.30
C SER A 94 5.84 -7.12 -26.54
N VAL A 95 4.72 -7.84 -26.51
CA VAL A 95 3.35 -7.29 -26.54
C VAL A 95 2.87 -6.85 -25.15
N ASN A 96 3.55 -7.26 -24.07
CA ASN A 96 3.16 -7.03 -22.68
C ASN A 96 4.34 -6.51 -21.84
N PHE A 97 4.25 -5.25 -21.42
CA PHE A 97 5.21 -4.61 -20.51
C PHE A 97 4.77 -4.67 -19.04
N ASP A 98 3.50 -5.02 -18.79
CA ASP A 98 2.88 -4.99 -17.47
C ASP A 98 3.18 -6.24 -16.62
N THR A 99 3.50 -7.36 -17.26
CA THR A 99 3.75 -8.65 -16.61
C THR A 99 4.93 -9.33 -17.27
N CYS A 100 5.95 -9.71 -16.50
CA CYS A 100 6.92 -10.67 -17.01
C CYS A 100 6.18 -12.01 -17.06
N GLU A 101 5.98 -12.56 -18.26
CA GLU A 101 5.45 -13.91 -18.39
C GLU A 101 6.43 -14.87 -17.70
N GLU A 102 6.00 -15.51 -16.61
CA GLU A 102 6.71 -16.65 -16.07
C GLU A 102 6.43 -17.82 -17.02
N GLU A 103 7.35 -18.05 -17.96
CA GLU A 103 7.35 -19.28 -18.76
C GLU A 103 7.37 -20.46 -17.78
N LYS A 104 6.29 -21.25 -17.79
CA LYS A 104 6.13 -22.46 -16.98
C LYS A 104 6.75 -23.66 -17.65
#